data_AF-A0A842XM40-F1
#
_entry.id   AF-A0A842XM40-F1
#
_cell.length_a   1.000
_cell.length_b   1.000
_cell.length_c   1.000
_cell.angle_alpha   90.00
_cell.angle_beta   90.00
_cell.angle_gamma   90.00
#
_symmetry.space_group_name_H-M   'P 1'
#
loop_
_entity.id
_entity.type
_entity.pdbx_description
1 polymer ?
#
loop_
_entity_poly.entity_id
_entity_poly.type
_entity_poly.pdbx_seq_one_letter_code
_entity_poly.pdbx_strand_id
1 'polypeptide(L)' 'MEQKKAFLDVSVSICPYCGAPYADASWYVIELESDVECGVCGRTWNPKTFKVDRILLEFVLDDKGNVLDVQKEKRVE' A
#
# COMPACT_ATOMS: atom_id res chain seq x y z
N MET A 1 12.61 27.59 -0.47
CA MET A 1 13.24 26.27 -0.35
C MET A 1 12.28 25.28 -0.94
N GLU A 2 12.73 24.40 -1.84
CA GLU A 2 11.88 23.30 -2.32
C GLU A 2 11.54 22.39 -1.15
N GLN A 3 10.24 22.08 -0.98
CA GLN A 3 9.79 21.13 0.04
C GLN A 3 10.30 19.74 -0.32
N LYS A 4 10.88 19.04 0.65
CA LYS A 4 11.32 17.66 0.46
C LYS A 4 10.10 16.75 0.33
N LYS A 5 10.21 15.75 -0.54
CA LYS A 5 9.15 14.76 -0.77
C LYS A 5 9.70 13.35 -0.55
N ALA A 6 8.86 12.49 0.03
CA ALA A 6 9.08 11.04 0.07
C ALA A 6 7.88 10.33 -0.53
N PHE A 7 8.06 9.08 -0.98
CA PHE A 7 7.02 8.34 -1.69
C PHE A 7 6.87 6.92 -1.14
N LEU A 8 5.63 6.43 -1.06
CA LEU A 8 5.31 5.04 -0.76
C LEU A 8 4.33 4.49 -1.78
N ASP A 9 4.75 3.46 -2.51
CA ASP A 9 3.89 2.71 -3.40
C ASP A 9 3.11 1.66 -2.59
N VAL A 10 1.78 1.78 -2.59
CA VAL A 10 0.87 0.97 -1.78
C VAL A 10 -0.08 0.20 -2.68
N SER A 11 -0.17 -1.12 -2.46
CA SER A 11 -1.15 -1.98 -3.08
C SER A 11 -2.27 -2.27 -2.10
N VAL A 12 -3.51 -2.06 -2.54
CA VAL A 12 -4.72 -2.38 -1.79
C VAL A 12 -5.27 -3.69 -2.31
N SER A 13 -5.57 -4.60 -1.40
CA SER A 13 -6.13 -5.92 -1.72
C SER A 13 -7.24 -6.28 -0.74
N ILE A 14 -8.16 -7.15 -1.16
CA ILE A 14 -9.30 -7.56 -0.35
C ILE A 14 -9.23 -9.06 -0.11
N CYS A 15 -9.30 -9.48 1.15
CA CYS A 15 -9.39 -10.88 1.48
C CYS A 15 -10.64 -11.49 0.81
N PRO A 16 -10.49 -12.48 -0.07
CA PRO A 16 -11.60 -13.00 -0.87
C PRO A 16 -12.64 -13.76 -0.04
N TYR A 17 -12.29 -14.06 1.20
CA TYR A 17 -13.05 -14.95 2.07
C TYR A 17 -13.95 -14.23 3.06
N CYS A 18 -13.57 -13.02 3.48
CA CYS A 18 -14.29 -12.25 4.49
C CYS A 18 -14.42 -10.76 4.15
N GLY A 19 -13.79 -10.29 3.07
CA GLY A 19 -13.85 -8.89 2.65
C GLY A 19 -12.93 -7.94 3.41
N ALA A 20 -12.08 -8.44 4.33
CA ALA A 20 -11.14 -7.60 5.07
C ALA A 20 -10.16 -6.89 4.10
N PRO A 21 -10.01 -5.56 4.17
CA PRO A 21 -9.09 -4.81 3.33
C PRO A 21 -7.66 -4.83 3.88
N TYR A 22 -6.70 -4.88 2.97
CA TYR A 22 -5.26 -4.83 3.25
C TYR A 22 -4.62 -3.73 2.41
N ALA A 23 -3.65 -3.03 2.98
CA ALA A 23 -2.85 -2.01 2.33
C ALA A 23 -1.39 -2.26 2.68
N ASP A 24 -0.61 -2.75 1.72
CA ASP A 24 0.77 -3.16 1.91
C ASP A 24 1.67 -2.42 0.93
N ALA A 25 2.96 -2.26 1.28
CA ALA A 25 3.92 -1.75 0.32
C ALA A 25 3.89 -2.64 -0.93
N SER A 26 3.70 -2.03 -2.11
CA SER A 26 3.45 -2.74 -3.36
C SER A 26 4.54 -3.74 -3.70
N TRP A 27 5.78 -3.53 -3.25
CA TRP A 27 6.85 -4.50 -3.43
C TRP A 27 6.52 -5.88 -2.80
N TYR A 28 5.94 -5.91 -1.60
CA TYR A 28 5.52 -7.17 -0.97
C TYR A 28 4.38 -7.86 -1.72
N VAL A 29 3.46 -7.08 -2.27
CA VAL A 29 2.31 -7.62 -3.00
C VAL A 29 2.70 -8.08 -4.39
N ILE A 30 3.45 -7.27 -5.14
CA ILE A 30 3.69 -7.45 -6.58
C ILE A 30 4.92 -8.31 -6.86
N GLU A 31 6.01 -8.12 -6.13
CA GLU A 31 7.30 -8.77 -6.41
C GLU A 31 7.51 -10.03 -5.56
N LEU A 32 7.15 -9.97 -4.26
CA LEU A 32 7.30 -11.14 -3.38
C LEU A 32 6.21 -12.20 -3.63
N GLU A 33 5.01 -11.76 -4.05
CA GLU A 33 3.87 -12.62 -4.39
C GLU A 33 3.53 -13.68 -3.33
N SER A 34 3.86 -13.42 -2.07
CA SER A 34 3.68 -14.41 -1.01
C SER A 34 2.24 -14.46 -0.56
N ASP A 35 1.80 -15.67 -0.26
CA ASP A 35 0.53 -15.87 0.44
C ASP A 35 0.62 -15.29 1.86
N VAL A 36 -0.47 -14.68 2.30
CA VAL A 36 -0.61 -14.09 3.64
C VAL A 36 -1.77 -14.74 4.38
N GLU A 37 -1.62 -14.90 5.69
CA GLU A 37 -2.74 -15.28 6.55
C GLU A 37 -3.60 -14.06 6.88
N CYS A 38 -4.91 -14.16 6.64
CA CYS A 38 -5.83 -13.10 7.02
C CYS A 38 -5.98 -13.04 8.55
N GLY A 39 -5.44 -12.01 9.18
CA GLY A 39 -5.60 -11.75 10.62
C GLY A 39 -7.04 -11.56 11.12
N VAL A 40 -8.05 -11.53 10.24
CA VAL A 40 -9.48 -11.48 10.61
C VAL A 40 -10.12 -12.87 10.59
N CYS A 41 -9.93 -13.65 9.52
CA CYS A 41 -10.63 -14.93 9.35
C CYS A 41 -9.71 -16.17 9.38
N GLY A 42 -8.40 -15.98 9.56
CA GLY A 42 -7.38 -17.03 9.65
C GLY A 42 -7.11 -17.78 8.34
N ARG A 43 -7.75 -17.41 7.22
CA ARG A 43 -7.53 -18.07 5.93
C ARG A 43 -6.38 -17.44 5.17
N THR A 44 -5.60 -18.29 4.53
CA THR A 44 -4.47 -17.89 3.69
C THR A 44 -4.91 -17.56 2.26
N TRP A 45 -4.39 -16.46 1.70
CA TRP A 45 -4.70 -16.00 0.35
C TRP A 45 -3.54 -15.17 -0.23
N ASN A 46 -3.55 -14.96 -1.55
CA ASN A 46 -2.51 -14.19 -2.23
C ASN A 46 -2.95 -12.74 -2.49
N PRO A 47 -2.31 -11.72 -1.90
CA PRO A 47 -2.65 -10.32 -2.11
C PRO A 47 -2.53 -9.84 -3.57
N LYS A 48 -1.62 -10.42 -4.37
CA LYS A 48 -1.45 -10.06 -5.77
C LYS A 48 -2.67 -10.42 -6.61
N THR A 49 -3.21 -11.62 -6.39
CA THR A 49 -4.38 -12.13 -7.11
C THR A 49 -5.64 -11.33 -6.82
N PHE A 50 -5.79 -10.83 -5.59
CA PHE A 50 -6.98 -10.10 -5.14
C PHE A 50 -6.70 -8.62 -4.86
N LYS A 51 -5.70 -8.05 -5.54
CA LYS A 51 -5.42 -6.61 -5.55
C LYS A 51 -6.56 -5.86 -6.24
N VAL A 52 -6.98 -4.76 -5.65
CA VAL A 52 -8.07 -3.91 -6.16
C VAL A 52 -7.59 -2.50 -6.54
N ASP A 53 -6.52 -1.99 -5.91
CA ASP A 53 -5.93 -0.70 -6.26
C ASP A 53 -4.41 -0.69 -6.03
N ARG A 54 -3.74 0.26 -6.67
CA ARG A 54 -2.32 0.58 -6.43
C ARG A 54 -2.14 2.09 -6.55
N ILE A 55 -1.64 2.70 -5.49
CA ILE A 55 -1.50 4.16 -5.39
C ILE A 55 -0.10 4.52 -4.94
N LEU A 56 0.38 5.68 -5.37
CA LEU A 56 1.57 6.29 -4.81
C LEU A 56 1.15 7.35 -3.78
N LEU A 57 1.64 7.22 -2.55
CA LEU A 57 1.48 8.25 -1.54
C LEU A 57 2.69 9.18 -1.61
N GLU A 58 2.45 10.47 -1.77
CA GLU A 58 3.44 11.52 -1.63
C GLU A 58 3.38 12.09 -0.22
N PHE A 59 4.52 12.13 0.46
CA PHE A 59 4.70 12.75 1.77
C PHE A 59 5.46 14.05 1.59
N VAL A 60 4.85 15.16 1.95
CA VAL A 60 5.52 16.48 2.01
C VAL A 60 6.19 16.60 3.37
N LEU A 61 7.49 16.94 3.39
CA LEU A 61 8.31 16.95 4.60
C LEU A 61 8.79 18.36 4.95
N ASP A 62 8.98 18.60 6.24
CA ASP A 62 9.73 19.76 6.73
C ASP A 62 11.25 19.60 6.51
N ASP A 63 12.01 20.62 6.87
CA ASP A 63 13.47 20.62 6.68
C ASP A 63 14.19 19.53 7.48
N LYS A 64 13.58 19.08 8.60
CA LYS A 64 14.08 18.03 9.50
C LYS A 64 13.64 16.63 9.09
N GLY A 65 12.75 16.49 8.10
CA GLY A 65 12.23 15.22 7.61
C GLY A 65 10.93 14.75 8.29
N ASN A 66 10.27 15.60 9.08
CA ASN A 66 8.95 15.27 9.63
C ASN A 66 7.87 15.46 8.56
N VAL A 67 6.86 14.58 8.57
CA VAL A 67 5.73 14.65 7.64
C VAL A 67 4.83 15.85 7.99
N LEU A 68 4.57 16.70 7.00
CA LEU A 68 3.65 17.82 7.07
C LEU A 68 2.30 17.52 6.42
N ASP A 69 2.32 16.79 5.30
CA ASP A 69 1.12 16.43 4.54
C ASP A 69 1.31 15.09 3.81
N VAL A 70 0.20 14.42 3.51
CA VAL A 70 0.16 13.16 2.75
C VAL A 70 -0.88 13.25 1.66
N GLN A 71 -0.46 13.05 0.41
CA GLN A 71 -1.32 13.15 -0.76
C GLN A 71 -1.30 11.84 -1.54
N LYS A 72 -2.47 11.44 -2.04
CA LYS A 72 -2.58 10.35 -3.03
C LYS A 72 -2.24 10.91 -4.40
N GLU A 73 -1.18 10.41 -5.02
CA GLU A 73 -0.98 10.56 -6.45
C GLU A 73 -1.85 9.56 -7.25
N LYS A 74 -2.09 9.87 -8.52
CA LYS A 74 -2.97 9.06 -9.38
C LYS A 74 -2.54 7.60 -9.45
N ARG A 75 -3.51 6.73 -9.75
CA ARG A 75 -3.37 5.28 -9.87
C ARG A 75 -2.18 4.90 -10.77
N VAL A 76 -1.33 4.01 -10.27
CA VAL A 76 -0.23 3.41 -11.05
C VAL A 76 -0.78 2.12 -11.66
N GLU A 77 -0.95 2.08 -12.99
CA GLU A 77 -1.44 0.91 -13.73
C GLU A 77 -0.45 -0.27 -13.67
#